data_AF-A0A9X0A4Z6-F1
#
_entry.id   AF-A0A9X0A4Z6-F1
#
_cell.length_a   1.000
_cell.length_b   1.000
_cell.length_c   1.000
_cell.angle_alpha   90.00
_cell.angle_beta   90.00
_cell.angle_gamma   90.00
#
_symmetry.space_group_name_H-M   'P 1'
#
loop_
_entity.id
_entity.type
_entity.pdbx_description
1 polymer ?
#
loop_
_entity_poly.entity_id
_entity_poly.type
_entity_poly.pdbx_seq_one_letter_code
_entity_poly.pdbx_strand_id
1 'polypeptide(L)'
;MILYKLMYESYDGYTYCATSGKCLQFLYTAPMGFTGEDRYSWIYFTRGDAIGQYLHPIDLMILADHGGSDISKWNILEVIYNNQTFDTIDELVAKYNNNTITKISIKTPKGKDALFSSYERRGDPQPSKPMRGPKLYEPDGQRYTVNGRHVSYMSWSFDFRMDTNSGMQIYDIKFNGERIVYELSLQEAAATYAGYYPEPSWNNFLDGAWGLGKSSYEMVRGVDCPDTATFFDLCTHVRNWKTADLSQRRMRI
;
A
#
# COMPACT_ATOMS: atom_id res chain seq x y z
N MET A 1 -27.96 0.20 8.64
CA MET A 1 -26.68 0.86 8.30
C MET A 1 -26.99 2.06 7.40
N ILE A 2 -26.73 3.29 7.88
CA ILE A 2 -27.32 4.54 7.36
C ILE A 2 -27.03 4.81 5.87
N LEU A 3 -25.80 4.51 5.41
CA LEU A 3 -25.38 4.74 4.01
C LEU A 3 -25.70 3.59 3.04
N TYR A 4 -26.32 2.50 3.49
CA TYR A 4 -26.48 1.28 2.69
C TYR A 4 -27.15 1.53 1.33
N LYS A 5 -28.30 2.22 1.34
CA LYS A 5 -29.08 2.48 0.12
C LYS A 5 -28.29 3.31 -0.89
N LEU A 6 -27.67 4.40 -0.43
CA LEU A 6 -26.84 5.26 -1.26
C LEU A 6 -25.70 4.47 -1.92
N MET A 7 -24.96 3.70 -1.13
CA MET A 7 -23.83 2.91 -1.65
C MET A 7 -24.29 1.85 -2.65
N TYR A 8 -25.35 1.11 -2.30
CA TYR A 8 -25.88 0.05 -3.14
C TYR A 8 -26.36 0.57 -4.51
N GLU A 9 -27.11 1.67 -4.51
CA GLU A 9 -27.65 2.29 -5.72
C GLU A 9 -26.55 2.98 -6.56
N SER A 10 -25.62 3.70 -5.92
CA SER A 10 -24.61 4.49 -6.62
C SER A 10 -23.38 3.71 -7.08
N TYR A 11 -23.06 2.60 -6.42
CA TYR A 11 -21.83 1.85 -6.68
C TYR A 11 -22.09 0.43 -7.13
N ASP A 12 -23.15 0.21 -7.90
CA ASP A 12 -23.41 -1.07 -8.58
C ASP A 12 -23.50 -2.27 -7.60
N GLY A 13 -24.17 -2.06 -6.47
CA GLY A 13 -24.41 -3.05 -5.44
C GLY A 13 -23.30 -3.19 -4.39
N TYR A 14 -22.24 -2.38 -4.47
CA TYR A 14 -21.17 -2.36 -3.47
C TYR A 14 -21.61 -1.68 -2.17
N THR A 15 -21.31 -2.28 -1.02
CA THR A 15 -21.61 -1.74 0.32
C THR A 15 -20.50 -2.08 1.32
N TYR A 16 -20.64 -1.68 2.59
CA TYR A 16 -19.71 -2.09 3.65
C TYR A 16 -19.68 -3.61 3.85
N CYS A 17 -18.51 -4.14 4.21
CA CYS A 17 -18.27 -5.55 4.47
C CYS A 17 -19.01 -6.07 5.73
N ALA A 18 -20.30 -6.41 5.62
CA ALA A 18 -21.05 -7.08 6.69
C ALA A 18 -21.21 -8.60 6.45
N THR A 19 -21.22 -9.05 5.19
CA THR A 19 -21.25 -10.46 4.77
C THR A 19 -20.74 -10.58 3.33
N SER A 20 -20.21 -11.75 2.95
CA SER A 20 -19.62 -12.04 1.62
C SER A 20 -20.43 -11.46 0.45
N GLY A 21 -19.77 -10.69 -0.43
CA GLY A 21 -20.38 -10.01 -1.58
C GLY A 21 -19.48 -8.89 -2.14
N LYS A 22 -20.06 -8.01 -2.97
CA LYS A 22 -19.42 -6.79 -3.49
C LYS A 22 -19.14 -5.81 -2.34
N CYS A 23 -17.87 -5.74 -1.95
CA CYS A 23 -17.44 -5.10 -0.72
C CYS A 23 -16.63 -3.83 -1.00
N LEU A 24 -16.98 -2.72 -0.35
CA LEU A 24 -16.13 -1.54 -0.29
C LEU A 24 -15.07 -1.72 0.80
N GLN A 25 -13.81 -1.53 0.42
CA GLN A 25 -12.72 -1.35 1.36
C GLN A 25 -12.48 0.14 1.57
N PHE A 26 -12.10 0.52 2.79
CA PHE A 26 -11.74 1.89 3.07
C PHE A 26 -10.24 2.04 3.26
N LEU A 27 -9.73 3.19 2.86
CA LEU A 27 -8.40 3.69 3.13
C LEU A 27 -8.52 5.07 3.76
N TYR A 28 -7.42 5.63 4.24
CA TYR A 28 -7.41 6.93 4.90
C TYR A 28 -6.19 7.74 4.51
N THR A 29 -6.35 9.06 4.50
CA THR A 29 -5.26 9.98 4.16
C THR A 29 -4.26 10.15 5.29
N ALA A 30 -3.06 10.59 4.90
CA ALA A 30 -1.97 10.95 5.81
C ALA A 30 -1.33 12.27 5.36
N PRO A 31 -0.96 13.19 6.25
CA PRO A 31 -1.03 13.12 7.71
C PRO A 31 -2.46 13.18 8.26
N MET A 32 -2.64 12.75 9.52
CA MET A 32 -3.94 12.71 10.21
C MET A 32 -4.28 14.08 10.83
N GLY A 33 -4.14 15.17 10.08
CA GLY A 33 -4.31 16.54 10.54
C GLY A 33 -3.10 17.42 10.23
N PHE A 34 -3.10 18.66 10.72
CA PHE A 34 -2.09 19.68 10.40
C PHE A 34 -1.32 20.20 11.62
N THR A 35 -1.80 19.94 12.82
CA THR A 35 -1.13 20.27 14.09
C THR A 35 -0.68 19.00 14.82
N GLY A 36 0.14 19.18 15.87
CA GLY A 36 0.60 18.06 16.70
C GLY A 36 -0.50 17.40 17.55
N GLU A 37 -1.65 18.06 17.71
CA GLU A 37 -2.78 17.56 18.51
C GLU A 37 -3.89 16.95 17.64
N ASP A 38 -3.82 17.16 16.32
CA ASP A 38 -4.85 16.72 15.40
C ASP A 38 -4.80 15.21 15.20
N ARG A 39 -5.99 14.63 15.05
CA ARG A 39 -6.14 13.24 14.60
C ARG A 39 -7.45 13.04 13.85
N TYR A 40 -7.50 13.62 12.65
CA TYR A 40 -8.59 13.44 11.71
C TYR A 40 -8.07 13.09 10.31
N SER A 41 -8.78 12.22 9.62
CA SER A 41 -8.39 11.74 8.29
C SER A 41 -9.59 11.68 7.36
N TRP A 42 -9.33 11.94 6.08
CA TRP A 42 -10.27 11.60 5.03
C TRP A 42 -10.26 10.09 4.83
N ILE A 43 -11.41 9.46 5.07
CA ILE A 43 -11.69 8.08 4.74
C ILE A 43 -12.27 8.06 3.32
N TYR A 44 -11.66 7.27 2.45
CA TYR A 44 -12.12 7.07 1.08
C TYR A 44 -12.25 5.58 0.79
N PHE A 45 -13.04 5.25 -0.23
CA PHE A 45 -13.45 3.88 -0.47
C PHE A 45 -13.03 3.39 -1.86
N THR A 46 -12.65 2.12 -1.92
CA THR A 46 -12.34 1.39 -3.14
C THR A 46 -13.13 0.09 -3.20
N ARG A 47 -13.21 -0.53 -4.38
CA ARG A 47 -13.83 -1.86 -4.53
C ARG A 47 -12.84 -2.92 -4.08
N GLY A 48 -13.14 -3.58 -2.96
CA GLY A 48 -12.22 -4.48 -2.28
C GLY A 48 -12.03 -5.85 -2.92
N ASP A 49 -12.89 -6.24 -3.85
CA ASP A 49 -12.77 -7.47 -4.65
C ASP A 49 -12.10 -7.23 -6.00
N ALA A 50 -11.78 -5.98 -6.34
CA ALA A 50 -11.12 -5.64 -7.59
C ALA A 50 -9.61 -5.84 -7.50
N ILE A 51 -9.03 -6.53 -8.49
CA ILE A 51 -7.57 -6.58 -8.67
C ILE A 51 -7.08 -5.15 -8.90
N GLY A 52 -6.01 -4.74 -8.22
CA GLY A 52 -5.52 -3.36 -8.31
C GLY A 52 -6.53 -2.34 -7.76
N GLN A 53 -7.14 -2.64 -6.60
CA GLN A 53 -8.23 -1.88 -5.98
C GLN A 53 -8.04 -0.35 -5.93
N TYR A 54 -6.80 0.15 -5.83
CA TYR A 54 -6.49 1.58 -5.85
C TYR A 54 -6.95 2.29 -7.13
N LEU A 55 -7.10 1.55 -8.23
CA LEU A 55 -7.60 2.04 -9.51
C LEU A 55 -9.13 1.96 -9.62
N HIS A 56 -9.82 1.56 -8.55
CA HIS A 56 -11.27 1.45 -8.47
C HIS A 56 -11.87 2.29 -7.32
N PRO A 57 -11.53 3.59 -7.20
CA PRO A 57 -12.13 4.44 -6.18
C PRO A 57 -13.64 4.63 -6.44
N ILE A 58 -14.33 5.09 -5.41
CA ILE A 58 -15.68 5.66 -5.51
C ILE A 58 -15.66 7.12 -5.05
N ASP A 59 -16.63 7.89 -5.48
CA ASP A 59 -16.75 9.32 -5.20
C ASP A 59 -17.49 9.60 -3.88
N LEU A 60 -17.22 8.79 -2.86
CA LEU A 60 -17.68 8.99 -1.49
C LEU A 60 -16.46 9.10 -0.58
N MET A 61 -16.42 10.17 0.21
CA MET A 61 -15.38 10.41 1.20
C MET A 61 -15.97 10.93 2.50
N ILE A 62 -15.35 10.59 3.63
CA ILE A 62 -15.81 10.98 4.97
C ILE A 62 -14.61 11.50 5.74
N LEU A 63 -14.64 12.75 6.17
CA LEU A 63 -13.67 13.30 7.10
C LEU A 63 -14.10 12.93 8.52
N ALA A 64 -13.28 12.14 9.21
CA ALA A 64 -13.57 11.69 10.56
C ALA A 64 -12.52 12.20 11.54
N ASP A 65 -12.97 12.84 12.62
CA ASP A 65 -12.15 13.03 13.82
C ASP A 65 -12.16 11.74 14.62
N HIS A 66 -10.98 11.14 14.71
CA HIS A 66 -10.73 9.93 15.47
C HIS A 66 -9.61 10.18 16.50
N GLY A 67 -9.61 11.37 17.08
CA GLY A 67 -8.77 11.77 18.20
C GLY A 67 -9.13 11.09 19.52
N GLY A 68 -8.10 10.87 20.33
CA GLY A 68 -8.22 10.17 21.61
C GLY A 68 -8.55 8.68 21.48
N SER A 69 -8.57 8.00 22.61
CA SER A 69 -8.85 6.56 22.70
C SER A 69 -10.32 6.21 22.89
N ASP A 70 -11.18 7.20 23.14
CA ASP A 70 -12.61 7.03 23.40
C ASP A 70 -13.39 7.12 22.10
N ILE A 71 -13.71 5.96 21.52
CA ILE A 71 -14.41 5.84 20.22
C ILE A 71 -15.77 6.53 20.25
N SER A 72 -16.43 6.63 21.41
CA SER A 72 -17.73 7.31 21.51
C SER A 72 -17.67 8.82 21.26
N LYS A 73 -16.47 9.41 21.33
CA LYS A 73 -16.20 10.83 21.07
C LYS A 73 -15.80 11.12 19.63
N TRP A 74 -15.52 10.08 18.84
CA TRP A 74 -15.21 10.24 17.43
C TRP A 74 -16.42 10.78 16.69
N ASN A 75 -16.19 11.68 15.75
CA ASN A 75 -17.27 12.32 14.99
C ASN A 75 -16.91 12.43 13.51
N ILE A 76 -17.94 12.67 12.71
CA ILE A 76 -17.79 12.97 11.30
C ILE A 76 -17.83 14.49 11.17
N LEU A 77 -16.78 15.05 10.56
CA LEU A 77 -16.63 16.48 10.36
C LEU A 77 -17.22 16.92 9.02
N GLU A 78 -17.08 16.09 7.98
CA GLU A 78 -17.52 16.41 6.63
C GLU A 78 -17.76 15.13 5.82
N VAL A 79 -18.68 15.19 4.85
CA VAL A 79 -18.95 14.12 3.90
C VAL A 79 -18.99 14.67 2.49
N ILE A 80 -18.29 14.04 1.56
CA ILE A 80 -18.34 14.37 0.14
C ILE A 80 -18.94 13.20 -0.63
N TYR A 81 -19.97 13.49 -1.43
CA TYR A 81 -20.57 12.54 -2.36
C TYR A 81 -20.76 13.20 -3.72
N ASN A 82 -20.13 12.66 -4.76
CA ASN A 82 -20.23 13.18 -6.14
C ASN A 82 -19.97 14.70 -6.19
N ASN A 83 -18.83 15.12 -5.63
CA ASN A 83 -18.40 16.52 -5.52
C ASN A 83 -19.37 17.47 -4.79
N GLN A 84 -20.32 16.94 -4.03
CA GLN A 84 -21.21 17.71 -3.15
C GLN A 84 -20.81 17.46 -1.70
N THR A 85 -20.68 18.52 -0.93
CA THR A 85 -20.29 18.50 0.49
C THR A 85 -21.51 18.56 1.39
N PHE A 86 -21.46 17.84 2.51
CA PHE A 86 -22.49 17.77 3.54
C PHE A 86 -21.85 17.79 4.93
N ASP A 87 -22.52 18.43 5.89
CA ASP A 87 -22.00 18.54 7.27
C ASP A 87 -22.19 17.23 8.04
N THR A 88 -23.22 16.45 7.68
CA THR A 88 -23.53 15.17 8.35
C THR A 88 -23.97 14.08 7.37
N ILE A 89 -23.82 12.83 7.79
CA ILE A 89 -24.32 11.67 7.05
C ILE A 89 -25.85 11.69 6.93
N ASP A 90 -26.55 12.12 7.98
CA ASP A 90 -28.01 12.17 8.00
C ASP A 90 -28.56 13.18 6.98
N GLU A 91 -27.90 14.34 6.86
CA GLU A 91 -28.22 15.34 5.83
C GLU A 91 -28.05 14.75 4.41
N LEU A 92 -26.91 14.11 4.15
CA LEU A 92 -26.66 13.43 2.87
C LEU A 92 -27.76 12.41 2.57
N VAL A 93 -28.09 11.54 3.52
CA VAL A 93 -29.09 10.48 3.33
C VAL A 93 -30.50 11.04 3.15
N ALA A 94 -30.88 12.06 3.90
CA ALA A 94 -32.18 12.72 3.74
C ALA A 94 -32.31 13.34 2.34
N LYS A 95 -31.29 14.11 1.90
CA LYS A 95 -31.25 14.72 0.57
C LYS A 95 -31.20 13.67 -0.55
N TYR A 96 -30.45 12.58 -0.35
CA TYR A 96 -30.40 11.45 -1.29
C TYR A 96 -31.77 10.79 -1.44
N ASN A 97 -32.47 10.52 -0.34
CA ASN A 97 -33.79 9.89 -0.37
C ASN A 97 -34.87 10.79 -0.99
N ASN A 98 -34.78 12.09 -0.76
CA ASN A 98 -35.71 13.08 -1.31
C ASN A 98 -35.37 13.48 -2.76
N ASN A 99 -34.32 12.91 -3.36
CA ASN A 99 -33.84 13.24 -4.71
C ASN A 99 -33.50 14.74 -4.89
N THR A 100 -32.98 15.39 -3.86
CA THR A 100 -32.62 16.83 -3.89
C THR A 100 -31.13 17.09 -4.12
N ILE A 101 -30.37 16.06 -4.50
CA ILE A 101 -28.94 16.13 -4.82
C ILE A 101 -28.66 15.40 -6.13
N THR A 102 -27.54 15.73 -6.77
CA THR A 102 -27.11 15.05 -8.00
C THR A 102 -26.56 13.67 -7.66
N LYS A 103 -27.31 12.63 -8.02
CA LYS A 103 -26.89 11.23 -7.83
C LYS A 103 -25.98 10.76 -8.94
N ILE A 104 -25.04 9.88 -8.61
CA ILE A 104 -24.22 9.14 -9.57
C ILE A 104 -24.56 7.65 -9.54
N SER A 105 -24.23 6.95 -10.63
CA SER A 105 -24.15 5.49 -10.70
C SER A 105 -22.85 5.08 -11.39
N ILE A 106 -21.83 4.73 -10.60
CA ILE A 106 -20.53 4.25 -11.11
C ILE A 106 -20.61 2.73 -11.30
N LYS A 107 -20.71 2.30 -12.56
CA LYS A 107 -20.77 0.87 -12.91
C LYS A 107 -19.42 0.19 -12.73
N THR A 108 -19.45 -1.07 -12.29
CA THR A 108 -18.25 -1.89 -12.20
C THR A 108 -17.85 -2.36 -13.59
N PRO A 109 -16.58 -2.17 -14.02
CA PRO A 109 -16.08 -2.77 -15.25
C PRO A 109 -16.25 -4.30 -15.24
N LYS A 110 -16.57 -4.90 -16.39
CA LYS A 110 -16.81 -6.35 -16.51
C LYS A 110 -15.99 -6.95 -17.65
N GLY A 111 -15.70 -8.25 -17.57
CA GLY A 111 -14.99 -8.97 -18.63
C GLY A 111 -13.65 -8.32 -18.97
N LYS A 112 -13.40 -8.07 -20.27
CA LYS A 112 -12.14 -7.47 -20.74
C LYS A 112 -11.89 -6.05 -20.21
N ASP A 113 -12.96 -5.30 -19.96
CA ASP A 113 -12.86 -3.93 -19.44
C ASP A 113 -12.39 -3.91 -17.98
N ALA A 114 -12.60 -5.00 -17.23
CA ALA A 114 -12.13 -5.12 -15.84
C ALA A 114 -10.62 -5.35 -15.74
N LEU A 115 -9.96 -5.76 -16.82
CA LEU A 115 -8.55 -6.14 -16.78
C LEU A 115 -7.60 -4.94 -16.59
N PHE A 116 -8.09 -3.67 -16.65
CA PHE A 116 -7.23 -2.47 -16.72
C PHE A 116 -6.33 -2.29 -15.52
N SER A 117 -6.74 -2.85 -14.39
CA SER A 117 -6.04 -2.84 -13.12
C SER A 117 -5.29 -4.14 -12.83
N SER A 118 -5.22 -5.07 -13.78
CA SER A 118 -4.54 -6.36 -13.66
C SER A 118 -3.22 -6.41 -14.43
N TYR A 119 -2.31 -7.29 -14.00
CA TYR A 119 -1.09 -7.62 -14.74
C TYR A 119 -1.29 -8.70 -15.81
N GLU A 120 -2.53 -9.13 -16.08
CA GLU A 120 -2.78 -10.12 -17.12
C GLU A 120 -2.34 -9.59 -18.48
N ARG A 121 -1.55 -10.40 -19.20
CA ARG A 121 -1.07 -10.04 -20.53
C ARG A 121 -2.27 -9.86 -21.48
N ARG A 122 -2.25 -8.75 -22.22
CA ARG A 122 -3.28 -8.40 -23.21
C ARG A 122 -2.67 -8.16 -24.58
N GLY A 123 -3.52 -8.20 -25.59
CA GLY A 123 -3.11 -8.10 -26.99
C GLY A 123 -2.40 -9.36 -27.47
N ASP A 124 -1.99 -9.35 -28.72
CA ASP A 124 -1.33 -10.50 -29.32
C ASP A 124 0.11 -10.64 -28.78
N PRO A 125 0.56 -11.84 -28.42
CA PRO A 125 1.93 -12.05 -28.01
C PRO A 125 2.93 -11.57 -29.06
N GLN A 126 3.92 -10.79 -28.63
CA GLN A 126 5.05 -10.38 -29.46
C GLN A 126 6.35 -10.90 -28.82
N PRO A 127 7.15 -11.73 -29.53
CA PRO A 127 6.84 -12.35 -30.83
C PRO A 127 5.68 -13.37 -30.73
N SER A 128 5.03 -13.67 -31.86
CA SER A 128 3.87 -14.59 -31.94
C SER A 128 4.17 -16.00 -31.39
N LYS A 129 5.43 -16.43 -31.48
CA LYS A 129 5.96 -17.61 -30.79
C LYS A 129 6.97 -17.16 -29.73
N PRO A 130 6.57 -17.03 -28.46
CA PRO A 130 7.47 -16.63 -27.39
C PRO A 130 8.63 -17.63 -27.25
N MET A 131 9.85 -17.11 -27.14
CA MET A 131 11.02 -17.89 -26.76
C MET A 131 11.41 -17.54 -25.32
N ARG A 132 12.15 -18.44 -24.67
CA ARG A 132 12.72 -18.14 -23.35
C ARG A 132 13.66 -16.94 -23.48
N GLY A 133 13.49 -15.95 -22.61
CA GLY A 133 14.42 -14.83 -22.51
C GLY A 133 15.82 -15.27 -22.06
N PRO A 134 16.84 -14.41 -22.26
CA PRO A 134 18.19 -14.68 -21.76
C PRO A 134 18.16 -14.85 -20.24
N LYS A 135 18.99 -15.77 -19.72
CA LYS A 135 19.15 -16.00 -18.28
C LYS A 135 20.62 -15.86 -17.90
N LEU A 136 20.85 -15.24 -16.74
CA LEU A 136 22.17 -15.20 -16.12
C LEU A 136 22.53 -16.61 -15.60
N TYR A 137 23.80 -17.00 -15.74
CA TYR A 137 24.33 -18.25 -15.18
C TYR A 137 25.75 -18.00 -14.64
N GLU A 138 26.15 -18.81 -13.66
CA GLU A 138 27.42 -18.70 -12.94
C GLU A 138 28.22 -20.01 -13.12
N PRO A 139 29.00 -20.17 -14.21
CA PRO A 139 29.66 -21.44 -14.52
C PRO A 139 30.67 -21.87 -13.46
N ASP A 140 31.39 -20.90 -12.90
CA ASP A 140 32.41 -21.11 -11.86
C ASP A 140 31.85 -20.86 -10.45
N GLY A 141 30.52 -20.78 -10.31
CA GLY A 141 29.84 -20.48 -9.07
C GLY A 141 29.96 -19.02 -8.61
N GLN A 142 29.61 -18.80 -7.34
CA GLN A 142 29.59 -17.48 -6.73
C GLN A 142 31.00 -16.95 -6.49
N ARG A 143 31.26 -15.71 -6.92
CA ARG A 143 32.55 -15.03 -6.72
C ARG A 143 32.57 -14.12 -5.49
N TYR A 144 31.56 -14.24 -4.63
CA TYR A 144 31.42 -13.52 -3.37
C TYR A 144 31.20 -14.55 -2.26
N THR A 145 31.53 -14.18 -1.03
CA THR A 145 31.25 -14.97 0.17
C THR A 145 30.22 -14.27 1.02
N VAL A 146 29.38 -15.09 1.66
CA VAL A 146 28.37 -14.63 2.61
C VAL A 146 28.54 -15.43 3.90
N ASN A 147 28.73 -14.74 5.01
CA ASN A 147 28.76 -15.34 6.34
C ASN A 147 27.78 -14.60 7.26
N GLY A 148 26.60 -15.16 7.46
CA GLY A 148 25.52 -14.48 8.16
C GLY A 148 25.08 -13.23 7.40
N ARG A 149 25.41 -12.05 7.93
CA ARG A 149 25.13 -10.73 7.33
C ARG A 149 26.36 -10.04 6.74
N HIS A 150 27.51 -10.70 6.82
CA HIS A 150 28.74 -10.19 6.26
C HIS A 150 28.89 -10.65 4.81
N VAL A 151 29.23 -9.72 3.92
CA VAL A 151 29.46 -9.98 2.50
C VAL A 151 30.88 -9.56 2.14
N SER A 152 31.60 -10.42 1.44
CA SER A 152 32.89 -10.07 0.83
C SER A 152 32.86 -10.37 -0.67
N TYR A 153 33.31 -9.42 -1.48
CA TYR A 153 33.38 -9.57 -2.94
C TYR A 153 34.60 -8.84 -3.48
N MET A 154 35.60 -9.60 -3.95
CA MET A 154 36.90 -9.03 -4.36
C MET A 154 37.47 -8.18 -3.22
N SER A 155 37.76 -6.90 -3.49
CA SER A 155 38.25 -5.93 -2.52
C SER A 155 37.17 -5.34 -1.60
N TRP A 156 35.89 -5.63 -1.84
CA TRP A 156 34.77 -5.12 -1.07
C TRP A 156 34.45 -6.01 0.13
N SER A 157 34.11 -5.37 1.25
CA SER A 157 33.63 -6.03 2.46
C SER A 157 32.63 -5.11 3.15
N PHE A 158 31.49 -5.65 3.58
CA PHE A 158 30.48 -4.89 4.32
C PHE A 158 29.53 -5.83 5.08
N ASP A 159 28.84 -5.29 6.07
CA ASP A 159 27.72 -5.92 6.74
C ASP A 159 26.40 -5.26 6.31
N PHE A 160 25.30 -5.99 6.31
CA PHE A 160 23.98 -5.42 6.01
C PHE A 160 22.95 -5.75 7.08
N ARG A 161 21.91 -4.92 7.19
CA ARG A 161 20.70 -5.22 7.97
C ARG A 161 19.47 -4.61 7.31
N MET A 162 18.29 -5.13 7.70
CA MET A 162 17.01 -4.53 7.38
C MET A 162 16.40 -3.96 8.66
N ASP A 163 16.32 -2.64 8.75
CA ASP A 163 15.56 -1.97 9.80
C ASP A 163 14.06 -2.14 9.55
N THR A 164 13.25 -2.29 10.60
CA THR A 164 11.80 -2.51 10.46
C THR A 164 11.07 -1.27 9.94
N ASN A 165 11.58 -0.08 10.22
CA ASN A 165 10.98 1.17 9.82
C ASN A 165 11.58 1.70 8.52
N SER A 166 12.90 1.95 8.50
CA SER A 166 13.54 2.68 7.40
C SER A 166 14.03 1.79 6.25
N GLY A 167 14.17 0.48 6.47
CA GLY A 167 14.54 -0.48 5.43
C GLY A 167 16.03 -0.84 5.37
N MET A 168 16.58 -0.99 4.16
CA MET A 168 17.92 -1.56 3.93
C MET A 168 19.04 -0.63 4.37
N GLN A 169 20.06 -1.20 5.01
CA GLN A 169 21.21 -0.47 5.53
C GLN A 169 22.48 -1.32 5.40
N ILE A 170 23.59 -0.70 5.03
CA ILE A 170 24.90 -1.35 4.93
C ILE A 170 25.94 -0.61 5.78
N TYR A 171 26.80 -1.38 6.44
CA TYR A 171 27.71 -0.95 7.49
C TYR A 171 29.13 -1.40 7.23
N ASP A 172 30.08 -0.67 7.81
CA ASP A 172 31.51 -0.98 7.78
C ASP A 172 32.02 -1.28 6.36
N ILE A 173 31.61 -0.44 5.40
CA ILE A 173 31.96 -0.63 3.99
C ILE A 173 33.45 -0.35 3.82
N LYS A 174 34.17 -1.39 3.42
CA LYS A 174 35.60 -1.37 3.15
C LYS A 174 35.88 -1.64 1.69
N PHE A 175 36.92 -0.99 1.19
CA PHE A 175 37.56 -1.31 -0.06
C PHE A 175 39.07 -1.50 0.18
N ASN A 176 39.64 -2.60 -0.29
CA ASN A 176 41.05 -2.96 -0.06
C ASN A 176 41.42 -2.98 1.44
N GLY A 177 40.48 -3.40 2.31
CA GLY A 177 40.69 -3.48 3.76
C GLY A 177 40.55 -2.16 4.51
N GLU A 178 40.46 -1.03 3.81
CA GLU A 178 40.26 0.29 4.42
C GLU A 178 38.78 0.68 4.42
N ARG A 179 38.28 1.16 5.56
CA ARG A 179 36.90 1.63 5.69
C ARG A 179 36.75 2.96 4.95
N ILE A 180 35.80 3.00 4.02
CA ILE A 180 35.44 4.22 3.30
C ILE A 180 34.11 4.81 3.77
N VAL A 181 33.21 3.98 4.31
CA VAL A 181 31.91 4.41 4.84
C VAL A 181 31.58 3.60 6.09
N TYR A 182 31.25 4.29 7.19
CA TYR A 182 30.79 3.62 8.40
C TYR A 182 29.37 3.07 8.24
N GLU A 183 28.47 3.88 7.68
CA GLU A 183 27.06 3.55 7.45
C GLU A 183 26.55 4.22 6.16
N LEU A 184 25.85 3.45 5.34
CA LEU A 184 25.01 3.95 4.26
C LEU A 184 23.61 3.33 4.43
N SER A 185 22.62 4.15 4.75
CA SER A 185 21.30 3.69 5.17
C SER A 185 20.18 4.54 4.57
N LEU A 186 19.09 3.86 4.16
CA LEU A 186 17.84 4.54 3.81
C LEU A 186 17.25 5.16 5.08
N GLN A 187 16.91 6.44 4.99
CA GLN A 187 16.36 7.21 6.11
C GLN A 187 14.84 7.37 6.00
N GLU A 188 14.33 7.73 4.81
CA GLU A 188 12.91 7.92 4.56
C GLU A 188 12.59 7.82 3.06
N ALA A 189 11.34 7.47 2.73
CA ALA A 189 10.74 7.65 1.42
C ALA A 189 9.48 8.51 1.55
N ALA A 190 9.38 9.55 0.74
CA ALA A 190 8.28 10.49 0.77
C ALA A 190 7.49 10.49 -0.54
N ALA A 191 6.17 10.50 -0.43
CA ALA A 191 5.26 10.64 -1.57
C ALA A 191 4.24 11.75 -1.27
N THR A 192 4.49 12.92 -1.83
CA THR A 192 3.61 14.09 -1.73
C THR A 192 2.72 14.16 -2.96
N TYR A 193 1.41 14.20 -2.73
CA TYR A 193 0.38 14.29 -3.76
C TYR A 193 -0.23 15.69 -3.79
N ALA A 194 -0.87 15.98 -4.91
CA ALA A 194 -1.76 17.12 -5.07
C ALA A 194 -2.91 16.72 -6.00
N GLY A 195 -4.10 17.25 -5.78
CA GLY A 195 -5.25 16.98 -6.62
C GLY A 195 -6.46 17.82 -6.25
N TYR A 196 -7.54 17.65 -7.00
CA TYR A 196 -8.78 18.39 -6.77
C TYR A 196 -9.59 17.83 -5.59
N TYR A 197 -9.68 16.50 -5.49
CA TYR A 197 -10.36 15.83 -4.38
C TYR A 197 -9.50 15.85 -3.11
N PRO A 198 -10.09 15.73 -1.90
CA PRO A 198 -9.31 15.73 -0.67
C PRO A 198 -8.29 14.60 -0.57
N GLU A 199 -8.56 13.41 -1.12
CA GLU A 199 -7.63 12.27 -1.01
C GLU A 199 -6.27 12.60 -1.61
N PRO A 200 -6.16 12.98 -2.90
CA PRO A 200 -4.87 13.32 -3.48
C PRO A 200 -4.34 14.68 -3.00
N SER A 201 -5.18 15.61 -2.52
CA SER A 201 -4.69 16.93 -2.05
C SER A 201 -4.11 16.90 -0.64
N TRP A 202 -4.55 15.94 0.18
CA TRP A 202 -4.16 15.80 1.57
C TRP A 202 -2.94 14.89 1.76
N ASN A 203 -2.73 13.96 0.83
CA ASN A 203 -1.76 12.90 0.98
C ASN A 203 -0.31 13.38 0.88
N ASN A 204 0.42 13.24 1.98
CA ASN A 204 1.87 13.32 2.07
C ASN A 204 2.38 12.13 2.91
N PHE A 205 2.73 11.04 2.24
CA PHE A 205 3.20 9.82 2.89
C PHE A 205 4.68 9.94 3.25
N LEU A 206 5.01 9.52 4.47
CA LEU A 206 6.36 9.25 4.95
C LEU A 206 6.42 7.77 5.33
N ASP A 207 6.95 6.95 4.44
CA ASP A 207 6.79 5.49 4.47
C ASP A 207 7.49 4.82 5.68
N GLY A 208 8.47 5.48 6.27
CA GLY A 208 9.11 5.09 7.52
C GLY A 208 8.10 4.97 8.66
N ALA A 209 7.11 5.87 8.72
CA ALA A 209 6.03 5.81 9.71
C ALA A 209 5.09 4.59 9.49
N TRP A 210 5.04 4.10 8.26
CA TRP A 210 4.26 2.93 7.87
C TRP A 210 5.04 1.64 7.95
N GLY A 211 6.33 1.70 8.27
CA GLY A 211 7.22 0.57 8.31
C GLY A 211 7.58 0.12 6.89
N LEU A 212 8.44 0.90 6.23
CA LEU A 212 8.96 0.58 4.91
C LEU A 212 9.69 -0.76 4.92
N GLY A 213 10.57 -0.98 5.91
CA GLY A 213 11.33 -2.24 6.02
C GLY A 213 10.50 -3.47 6.39
N LYS A 214 9.46 -3.34 7.23
CA LYS A 214 8.52 -4.46 7.47
C LYS A 214 7.70 -4.82 6.23
N SER A 215 7.63 -3.93 5.25
CA SER A 215 6.90 -4.12 3.99
C SER A 215 7.77 -4.75 2.90
N SER A 216 9.00 -5.18 3.23
CA SER A 216 9.85 -6.00 2.36
C SER A 216 9.34 -7.45 2.32
N TYR A 217 8.41 -7.71 1.40
CA TYR A 217 7.86 -9.05 1.15
C TYR A 217 8.84 -9.97 0.43
N GLU A 218 8.49 -11.26 0.33
CA GLU A 218 9.29 -12.27 -0.36
C GLU A 218 9.50 -11.91 -1.83
N MET A 219 10.75 -11.97 -2.26
CA MET A 219 11.15 -11.77 -3.64
C MET A 219 10.98 -13.03 -4.47
N VAL A 220 10.47 -12.87 -5.69
CA VAL A 220 10.25 -13.96 -6.65
C VAL A 220 11.54 -14.23 -7.42
N ARG A 221 12.18 -15.37 -7.12
CA ARG A 221 13.38 -15.82 -7.82
C ARG A 221 13.15 -15.95 -9.33
N GLY A 222 14.06 -15.37 -10.12
CA GLY A 222 13.98 -15.33 -11.58
C GLY A 222 13.11 -14.18 -12.12
N VAL A 223 12.47 -13.39 -11.24
CA VAL A 223 11.70 -12.19 -11.60
C VAL A 223 12.32 -10.96 -10.94
N ASP A 224 12.34 -10.92 -9.61
CA ASP A 224 12.88 -9.78 -8.85
C ASP A 224 14.42 -9.82 -8.77
N CYS A 225 14.99 -11.03 -8.75
CA CYS A 225 16.43 -11.28 -8.73
C CYS A 225 16.78 -12.47 -9.65
N PRO A 226 18.03 -12.58 -10.15
CA PRO A 226 18.48 -13.73 -10.94
C PRO A 226 18.25 -15.08 -10.23
N ASP A 227 18.10 -16.16 -11.02
CA ASP A 227 17.92 -17.51 -10.49
C ASP A 227 19.05 -17.94 -9.54
N THR A 228 20.27 -17.44 -9.77
CA THR A 228 21.50 -17.77 -9.03
C THR A 228 21.74 -16.89 -7.79
N ALA A 229 20.90 -15.89 -7.53
CA ALA A 229 21.09 -14.98 -6.40
C ALA A 229 21.00 -15.71 -5.05
N THR A 230 21.75 -15.22 -4.07
CA THR A 230 21.63 -15.61 -2.66
C THR A 230 20.52 -14.79 -2.03
N PHE A 231 19.59 -15.48 -1.38
CA PHE A 231 18.44 -14.87 -0.72
C PHE A 231 18.56 -15.01 0.80
N PHE A 232 18.08 -14.03 1.54
CA PHE A 232 18.16 -13.93 2.99
C PHE A 232 16.79 -13.88 3.63
N ASP A 233 16.57 -14.72 4.63
CA ASP A 233 15.38 -14.60 5.47
C ASP A 233 15.50 -13.38 6.39
N LEU A 234 14.52 -12.47 6.32
CA LEU A 234 14.30 -11.42 7.28
C LEU A 234 13.34 -11.87 8.37
N CYS A 235 13.50 -11.30 9.56
CA CYS A 235 12.60 -11.48 10.68
C CYS A 235 12.32 -10.10 11.27
N THR A 236 11.06 -9.69 11.22
CA THR A 236 10.59 -8.44 11.84
C THR A 236 9.62 -8.76 12.96
N HIS A 237 9.65 -7.95 14.01
CA HIS A 237 8.71 -8.04 15.12
C HIS A 237 7.75 -6.87 15.05
N VAL A 238 6.52 -7.14 14.63
CA VAL A 238 5.46 -6.13 14.46
C VAL A 238 4.21 -6.56 15.21
N ARG A 239 3.52 -5.60 15.85
CA ARG A 239 2.25 -5.87 16.53
C ARG A 239 1.18 -6.17 15.48
N ASN A 240 0.69 -7.41 15.42
CA ASN A 240 -0.48 -7.75 14.63
C ASN A 240 -1.77 -7.44 15.41
N TRP A 241 -2.74 -6.80 14.77
CA TRP A 241 -4.02 -6.43 15.37
C TRP A 241 -5.04 -7.58 15.40
N LYS A 242 -4.76 -8.71 14.72
CA LYS A 242 -5.68 -9.86 14.66
C LYS A 242 -5.42 -10.94 15.71
N THR A 243 -4.24 -10.95 16.33
CA THR A 243 -3.87 -11.81 17.44
C THR A 243 -2.69 -11.15 18.14
N ALA A 244 -2.69 -11.15 19.47
CA ALA A 244 -1.48 -10.94 20.27
C ALA A 244 -0.54 -12.16 20.10
N ASP A 245 -0.18 -12.46 18.86
CA ASP A 245 0.74 -13.51 18.48
C ASP A 245 1.97 -12.85 17.86
N LEU A 246 3.12 -13.19 18.44
CA LEU A 246 4.44 -12.75 18.02
C LEU A 246 4.75 -13.44 16.68
N SER A 247 4.15 -13.01 15.58
CA SER A 247 4.38 -13.67 14.30
C SER A 247 5.77 -13.28 13.79
N GLN A 248 6.73 -14.17 13.93
CA GLN A 248 8.02 -14.11 13.26
C GLN A 248 7.78 -14.34 11.76
N ARG A 249 7.66 -13.28 10.96
CA ARG A 249 7.57 -13.43 9.51
C ARG A 249 8.96 -13.67 8.96
N ARG A 250 9.25 -14.91 8.55
CA ARG A 250 10.42 -15.23 7.72
C ARG A 250 10.12 -14.83 6.29
N MET A 251 10.93 -13.95 5.71
CA MET A 251 10.74 -13.48 4.33
C MET A 251 12.06 -13.51 3.57
N ARG A 252 12.10 -14.11 2.38
CA ARG A 252 13.31 -14.16 1.56
C ARG A 252 13.46 -12.88 0.74
N ILE A 253 14.42 -12.03 1.12
CA ILE A 253 15.01 -10.97 0.28
C ILE A 253 16.29 -11.47 -0.40
#